data_AF-A0A8H5MEB7-F1
#
_entry.id   AF-A0A8H5MEB7-F1
#
_cell.length_a   1.000
_cell.length_b   1.000
_cell.length_c   1.000
_cell.angle_alpha   90.00
_cell.angle_beta   90.00
_cell.angle_gamma   90.00
#
_symmetry.space_group_name_H-M   'P 1'
#
loop_
_entity.id
_entity.type
_entity.pdbx_description
1 polymer ?
#
loop_
_entity_poly.entity_id
_entity_poly.type
_entity_poly.pdbx_seq_one_letter_code
_entity_poly.pdbx_strand_id
1 'polypeptide(L)'
;MTSNSLGPTAGARVTINSENKPFRRRSTSFLQNVENTSSTETLQMDFDTRRDIRLDILHQERQEQAAEEGRRRSNRYSIATILSPSAPPRPSLTLGAKDGSDWIRDRFLRRGKRRIGVLESLKAIVLSSWLNVFFVFIPISWAFHFTIAQHHNPEPWRSSVTFAMSLMALVPLERLLEYGGDQMSLYCGKELGDLIIITLNNAVEATLAIILLVNCELRLLQSTVTGVILLHLLLVPGIAFIIGGAKLIYQSLNPHSAQLNHILLLMGVLTFLLPTALFNTIRDNALNDGSISEDTSSPRDIILKISHGFAIILLVVYAYSHAPSALLEEERDLLHEEPEVNQYVCIAFLLCTIAVMAPTAEWASLCHLVDSIEVVRADTSIQLEWFGLILLPLSSFAADAILAIGYFSRTTVRYFLGWKPPPTRVAKARSIDVSIQFNLFWLPLFILLGWCLGRPFMLLFDTFEVAILIGACFLVNFVTADARTNWAEGATMVTFYIMIALTAWFYKGDESVTALLNAGQCIGTGEL
;
A
#
# COMPACT_ATOMS: atom_id res chain seq x y z
N MET A 1 42.73 -14.11 -56.14
CA MET A 1 43.41 -13.10 -56.98
C MET A 1 42.37 -12.44 -57.88
N THR A 2 42.26 -11.11 -57.77
CA THR A 2 41.81 -10.13 -58.82
C THR A 2 40.49 -10.43 -59.57
N SER A 3 39.38 -9.76 -59.20
CA SER A 3 38.87 -8.48 -59.76
C SER A 3 38.03 -8.64 -61.04
N ASN A 4 36.73 -8.34 -60.98
CA ASN A 4 36.14 -7.19 -61.67
C ASN A 4 34.61 -7.08 -61.50
N SER A 5 34.19 -5.82 -61.58
CA SER A 5 32.88 -5.18 -61.44
C SER A 5 31.80 -5.55 -62.46
N LEU A 6 30.53 -5.45 -62.07
CA LEU A 6 29.42 -4.68 -62.70
C LEU A 6 28.10 -4.92 -61.90
N GLY A 7 27.22 -3.91 -61.82
CA GLY A 7 26.02 -3.81 -60.92
C GLY A 7 24.87 -4.80 -61.20
N PRO A 8 23.59 -4.60 -60.77
CA PRO A 8 22.90 -3.37 -60.32
C PRO A 8 21.96 -3.52 -59.07
N THR A 9 21.32 -2.44 -58.60
CA THR A 9 19.84 -2.30 -58.44
C THR A 9 19.48 -1.02 -57.69
N ALA A 10 18.59 -0.24 -58.30
CA ALA A 10 18.12 1.07 -57.85
C ALA A 10 16.92 0.96 -56.91
N GLY A 11 17.03 1.53 -55.71
CA GLY A 11 15.88 1.85 -54.85
C GLY A 11 15.52 3.33 -55.00
N ALA A 12 14.37 3.60 -55.62
CA ALA A 12 13.86 4.96 -55.82
C ALA A 12 13.39 5.57 -54.50
N ARG A 13 14.00 6.69 -54.12
CA ARG A 13 13.64 7.55 -52.99
C ARG A 13 12.83 8.72 -53.54
N VAL A 14 11.54 8.80 -53.24
CA VAL A 14 10.69 9.95 -53.60
C VAL A 14 10.56 10.87 -52.39
N THR A 15 11.14 12.06 -52.53
CA THR A 15 11.00 13.24 -51.68
C THR A 15 9.62 13.85 -51.86
N ILE A 16 8.85 14.00 -50.76
CA ILE A 16 7.60 14.75 -50.74
C ILE A 16 7.93 16.20 -50.40
N ASN A 17 7.73 17.11 -51.36
CA ASN A 17 7.74 18.55 -51.17
C ASN A 17 6.37 19.03 -50.70
N SER A 18 6.36 19.97 -49.76
CA SER A 18 5.17 20.55 -49.14
C SER A 18 4.43 21.51 -50.07
N GLU A 19 3.11 21.38 -50.20
CA GLU A 19 2.24 22.52 -50.50
C GLU A 19 0.96 22.47 -49.68
N ASN A 20 0.68 23.60 -49.04
CA ASN A 20 -0.34 23.82 -48.03
C ASN A 20 -1.58 24.43 -48.71
N LYS A 21 -2.72 23.71 -48.77
CA LYS A 21 -4.02 24.27 -49.23
C LYS A 21 -5.17 23.83 -48.30
N PRO A 22 -6.12 24.72 -47.97
CA PRO A 22 -7.15 24.47 -46.95
C PRO A 22 -8.28 23.51 -47.43
N PHE A 23 -8.64 22.55 -46.57
CA PHE A 23 -9.47 21.37 -46.83
C PHE A 23 -11.00 21.62 -46.97
N ARG A 24 -11.47 22.87 -46.93
CA ARG A 24 -12.91 23.20 -46.84
C ARG A 24 -13.74 22.88 -48.09
N ARG A 25 -13.11 22.41 -49.19
CA ARG A 25 -13.79 22.05 -50.46
C ARG A 25 -14.00 20.54 -50.67
N ARG A 26 -13.47 19.66 -49.82
CA ARG A 26 -13.56 18.19 -50.03
C ARG A 26 -14.81 17.53 -49.41
N SER A 27 -15.40 18.14 -48.38
CA SER A 27 -16.58 17.55 -47.71
C SER A 27 -17.89 17.72 -48.50
N THR A 28 -18.01 18.76 -49.33
CA THR A 28 -19.22 18.98 -50.15
C THR A 28 -19.29 18.07 -51.37
N SER A 29 -18.14 17.64 -51.92
CA SER A 29 -18.11 16.70 -53.06
C SER A 29 -18.37 15.24 -52.67
N PHE A 30 -18.17 14.87 -51.40
CA PHE A 30 -18.40 13.50 -50.93
C PHE A 30 -19.86 13.24 -50.57
N LEU A 31 -20.56 14.24 -50.01
CA LEU A 31 -22.00 14.14 -49.71
C LEU A 31 -22.85 14.02 -50.97
N GLN A 32 -22.46 14.67 -52.07
CA GLN A 32 -23.20 14.62 -53.33
C GLN A 32 -23.00 13.31 -54.11
N ASN A 33 -21.94 12.54 -53.82
CA ASN A 33 -21.70 11.23 -54.41
C ASN A 33 -22.34 10.07 -53.64
N VAL A 34 -22.85 10.31 -52.42
CA VAL A 34 -23.59 9.32 -51.62
C VAL A 34 -25.09 9.37 -51.90
N GLU A 35 -25.62 10.54 -52.30
CA GLU A 35 -27.04 10.67 -52.69
C GLU A 35 -27.38 10.03 -54.05
N ASN A 36 -26.41 9.83 -54.94
CA ASN A 36 -26.64 9.28 -56.28
C ASN A 36 -26.56 7.74 -56.39
N THR A 37 -26.29 7.03 -55.29
CA THR A 37 -26.14 5.55 -55.26
C THR A 37 -27.19 4.84 -54.41
N SER A 38 -28.35 5.47 -54.16
CA SER A 38 -29.48 4.84 -53.48
C SER A 38 -30.73 4.79 -54.37
N SER A 39 -30.57 4.25 -55.57
CA SER A 39 -31.69 3.64 -56.30
C SER A 39 -31.49 2.13 -56.25
N THR A 40 -32.56 1.42 -55.90
CA THR A 40 -32.69 -0.04 -55.77
C THR A 40 -32.09 -0.72 -54.52
N GLU A 41 -33.02 -1.32 -53.77
CA GLU A 41 -32.85 -2.38 -52.76
C GLU A 41 -32.43 -1.99 -51.32
N THR A 42 -33.47 -1.99 -50.46
CA THR A 42 -33.56 -2.53 -49.08
C THR A 42 -34.18 -1.55 -48.08
N LEU A 43 -35.52 -1.51 -48.11
CA LEU A 43 -36.35 -1.11 -46.99
C LEU A 43 -36.32 -2.23 -45.93
N GLN A 44 -35.43 -2.12 -44.94
CA GLN A 44 -35.61 -2.52 -43.53
C GLN A 44 -34.27 -2.36 -42.80
N MET A 45 -34.01 -1.13 -42.33
CA MET A 45 -33.02 -0.89 -41.27
C MET A 45 -33.76 -0.25 -40.11
N ASP A 46 -33.64 -0.89 -38.96
CA ASP A 46 -34.28 -0.56 -37.70
C ASP A 46 -33.86 0.85 -37.21
N PHE A 47 -34.76 1.54 -36.54
CA PHE A 47 -34.54 2.92 -36.09
C PHE A 47 -33.39 3.01 -35.07
N ASP A 48 -33.17 1.94 -34.31
CA ASP A 48 -32.06 1.81 -33.35
C ASP A 48 -30.71 1.66 -34.04
N THR A 49 -30.62 0.91 -35.15
CA THR A 49 -29.33 0.76 -35.88
C THR A 49 -28.87 2.09 -36.49
N ARG A 50 -29.80 2.95 -36.95
CA ARG A 50 -29.46 4.31 -37.40
C ARG A 50 -29.03 5.22 -36.26
N ARG A 51 -29.50 4.97 -35.03
CA ARG A 51 -29.14 5.75 -33.85
C ARG A 51 -27.74 5.39 -33.35
N ASP A 52 -27.42 4.11 -33.36
CA ASP A 52 -26.11 3.60 -32.93
C ASP A 52 -25.00 4.02 -33.89
N ILE A 53 -25.20 3.89 -35.20
CA ILE A 53 -24.23 4.38 -36.20
C ILE A 53 -24.02 5.90 -36.05
N ARG A 54 -25.07 6.66 -35.74
CA ARG A 54 -24.98 8.10 -35.52
C ARG A 54 -24.24 8.45 -34.22
N LEU A 55 -24.39 7.65 -33.17
CA LEU A 55 -23.67 7.79 -31.91
C LEU A 55 -22.18 7.45 -32.07
N ASP A 56 -21.85 6.42 -32.84
CA ASP A 56 -20.47 6.05 -33.14
C ASP A 56 -19.74 7.13 -33.96
N ILE A 57 -20.41 7.70 -34.97
CA ILE A 57 -19.86 8.82 -35.75
C ILE A 57 -19.63 10.04 -34.83
N LEU A 58 -20.56 10.35 -33.92
CA LEU A 58 -20.39 11.45 -32.96
C LEU A 58 -19.30 11.18 -31.91
N HIS A 59 -19.05 9.92 -31.56
CA HIS A 59 -17.95 9.52 -30.70
C HIS A 59 -16.61 9.66 -31.41
N GLN A 60 -16.56 9.27 -32.68
CA GLN A 60 -15.35 9.36 -33.50
C GLN A 60 -14.98 10.82 -33.81
N GLU A 61 -15.97 11.67 -34.13
CA GLU A 61 -15.74 13.12 -34.29
C GLU A 61 -15.25 13.78 -32.98
N ARG A 62 -15.78 13.36 -31.81
CA ARG A 62 -15.29 13.88 -30.52
C ARG A 62 -13.86 13.44 -30.21
N GLN A 63 -13.48 12.22 -30.58
CA GLN A 63 -12.10 11.74 -30.40
C GLN A 63 -11.13 12.45 -31.34
N GLU A 64 -11.52 12.71 -32.60
CA GLU A 64 -10.68 13.46 -33.54
C GLU A 64 -10.53 14.92 -33.15
N GLN A 65 -11.60 15.57 -32.66
CA GLN A 65 -11.51 16.93 -32.12
C GLN A 65 -10.62 17.02 -30.88
N ALA A 66 -10.69 16.05 -29.96
CA ALA A 66 -9.81 15.98 -28.80
C ALA A 66 -8.34 15.74 -29.20
N ALA A 67 -8.09 14.90 -30.22
CA ALA A 67 -6.75 14.67 -30.77
C ALA A 67 -6.19 15.93 -31.47
N GLU A 68 -7.03 16.68 -32.16
CA GLU A 68 -6.64 17.92 -32.83
C GLU A 68 -6.39 19.07 -31.83
N GLU A 69 -7.18 19.16 -30.75
CA GLU A 69 -6.89 20.07 -29.63
C GLU A 69 -5.60 19.69 -28.89
N GLY A 70 -5.33 18.39 -28.72
CA GLY A 70 -4.06 17.87 -28.21
C GLY A 70 -2.87 18.30 -29.08
N ARG A 71 -2.98 18.17 -30.41
CA ARG A 71 -1.96 18.66 -31.36
C ARG A 71 -1.82 20.18 -31.32
N ARG A 72 -2.91 20.94 -31.21
CA ARG A 72 -2.88 22.41 -31.10
C ARG A 72 -2.28 22.89 -29.79
N ARG A 73 -2.47 22.17 -28.67
CA ARG A 73 -1.78 22.42 -27.39
C ARG A 73 -0.29 22.12 -27.51
N SER A 74 0.07 20.97 -28.07
CA SER A 74 1.47 20.59 -28.31
C SER A 74 2.21 21.63 -29.18
N ASN A 75 1.59 22.10 -30.27
CA ASN A 75 2.17 23.16 -31.10
C ASN A 75 2.24 24.52 -30.39
N ARG A 76 1.29 24.84 -29.50
CA ARG A 76 1.36 26.07 -28.68
C ARG A 76 2.52 26.02 -27.68
N TYR A 77 2.80 24.86 -27.08
CA TYR A 77 3.96 24.68 -26.21
C TYR A 77 5.29 24.75 -27.01
N SER A 78 5.33 24.19 -28.21
CA SER A 78 6.51 24.30 -29.10
C SER A 78 6.78 25.75 -29.52
N ILE A 79 5.74 26.53 -29.87
CA ILE A 79 5.90 27.94 -30.26
C ILE A 79 6.21 28.84 -29.06
N ALA A 80 5.59 28.59 -27.90
CA ALA A 80 5.91 29.31 -26.66
C ALA A 80 7.35 29.05 -26.17
N THR A 81 7.92 27.88 -26.48
CA THR A 81 9.33 27.54 -26.19
C THR A 81 10.32 28.33 -27.07
N ILE A 82 9.90 28.81 -28.25
CA ILE A 82 10.76 29.58 -29.18
C ILE A 82 10.78 31.08 -28.83
N LEU A 83 9.78 31.59 -28.11
CA LEU A 83 9.59 33.02 -27.83
C LEU A 83 9.94 33.48 -26.39
N SER A 84 10.47 32.59 -25.54
CA SER A 84 10.89 32.95 -24.17
C SER A 84 12.39 33.28 -24.11
N PRO A 85 12.82 34.42 -23.54
CA PRO A 85 14.23 34.69 -23.29
C PRO A 85 14.74 33.72 -22.21
N SER A 86 15.73 32.90 -22.58
CA SER A 86 16.62 32.10 -21.71
C SER A 86 16.02 31.52 -20.43
N ALA A 87 15.28 30.42 -20.55
CA ALA A 87 15.22 29.44 -19.47
C ALA A 87 16.62 28.78 -19.33
N PRO A 88 17.09 28.47 -18.10
CA PRO A 88 18.35 27.73 -17.93
C PRO A 88 18.28 26.40 -18.71
N PRO A 89 19.41 25.91 -19.25
CA PRO A 89 19.41 24.73 -20.10
C PRO A 89 18.77 23.56 -19.35
N ARG A 90 17.74 22.96 -19.96
CA ARG A 90 17.16 21.70 -19.50
C ARG A 90 18.30 20.68 -19.38
N PRO A 91 18.53 20.04 -18.22
CA PRO A 91 19.52 18.98 -18.17
C PRO A 91 19.06 17.88 -19.12
N SER A 92 19.81 17.68 -20.20
CA SER A 92 19.71 16.48 -21.00
C SER A 92 20.04 15.33 -20.06
N LEU A 93 19.04 14.51 -19.74
CA LEU A 93 19.22 13.24 -19.06
C LEU A 93 19.85 12.28 -20.08
N THR A 94 21.08 12.58 -20.48
CA THR A 94 21.97 11.58 -21.05
C THR A 94 22.21 10.62 -19.90
N LEU A 95 21.56 9.45 -19.94
CA LEU A 95 22.05 8.24 -19.29
C LEU A 95 23.43 7.91 -19.89
N GLY A 96 24.41 8.77 -19.61
CA GLY A 96 25.81 8.40 -19.68
C GLY A 96 26.02 7.44 -18.54
N ALA A 97 26.54 6.26 -18.86
CA ALA A 97 26.93 5.21 -17.93
C ALA A 97 27.95 5.75 -16.91
N LYS A 98 27.47 6.50 -15.91
CA LYS A 98 28.14 6.68 -14.64
C LYS A 98 27.83 5.44 -13.82
N ASP A 99 28.86 4.87 -13.19
CA ASP A 99 28.71 3.80 -12.22
C ASP A 99 27.54 4.09 -11.28
N GLY A 100 26.59 3.15 -11.17
CA GLY A 100 25.36 3.35 -10.40
C GLY A 100 25.63 3.76 -8.94
N SER A 101 26.76 3.34 -8.37
CA SER A 101 27.19 3.73 -7.02
C SER A 101 27.48 5.23 -6.87
N ASP A 102 28.10 5.86 -7.87
CA ASP A 102 28.46 7.28 -7.84
C ASP A 102 27.22 8.17 -7.96
N TRP A 103 26.22 7.75 -8.74
CA TRP A 103 24.92 8.44 -8.84
C TRP A 103 24.16 8.42 -7.51
N ILE A 104 24.05 7.26 -6.85
CA ILE A 104 23.40 7.15 -5.52
C ILE A 104 24.12 8.05 -4.51
N ARG A 105 25.45 8.01 -4.51
CA ARG A 105 26.27 8.79 -3.58
C ARG A 105 26.14 10.29 -3.81
N ASP A 106 26.14 10.74 -5.07
CA ASP A 106 26.00 12.15 -5.44
C ASP A 106 24.60 12.69 -5.09
N ARG A 107 23.56 11.86 -5.24
CA ARG A 107 22.19 12.19 -4.85
C ARG A 107 22.05 12.30 -3.34
N PHE A 108 22.52 11.31 -2.60
CA PHE A 108 22.53 11.32 -1.14
C PHE A 108 23.23 12.58 -0.64
N LEU A 109 24.48 12.81 -1.06
CA LEU A 109 25.26 14.00 -0.66
C LEU A 109 24.68 15.35 -1.17
N ARG A 110 23.60 15.36 -1.96
CA ARG A 110 22.98 16.54 -2.60
C ARG A 110 24.02 17.47 -3.22
N ARG A 111 24.97 16.93 -3.99
CA ARG A 111 26.01 17.75 -4.64
C ARG A 111 25.34 18.80 -5.55
N GLY A 112 25.59 20.08 -5.26
CA GLY A 112 25.05 21.22 -6.03
C GLY A 112 23.70 21.79 -5.55
N LYS A 113 23.08 21.25 -4.48
CA LYS A 113 21.88 21.84 -3.85
C LYS A 113 22.20 22.44 -2.47
N ARG A 114 21.35 23.35 -1.97
CA ARG A 114 21.51 23.97 -0.64
C ARG A 114 21.43 22.92 0.47
N ARG A 115 22.35 22.98 1.43
CA ARG A 115 22.30 22.16 2.66
C ARG A 115 21.33 22.78 3.66
N ILE A 116 20.45 21.95 4.20
CA ILE A 116 19.46 22.34 5.22
C ILE A 116 20.18 22.36 6.57
N GLY A 117 19.92 23.40 7.38
CA GLY A 117 20.53 23.51 8.71
C GLY A 117 19.99 22.46 9.68
N VAL A 118 20.77 22.12 10.71
CA VAL A 118 20.33 21.20 11.78
C VAL A 118 19.13 21.78 12.54
N LEU A 119 19.15 23.07 12.86
CA LEU A 119 18.05 23.73 13.55
C LEU A 119 16.78 23.80 12.69
N GLU A 120 16.95 24.04 11.38
CA GLU A 120 15.84 24.04 10.42
C GLU A 120 15.22 22.65 10.32
N SER A 121 16.06 21.60 10.30
CA SER A 121 15.65 20.20 10.31
C SER A 121 14.89 19.82 11.59
N LEU A 122 15.41 20.18 12.76
CA LEU A 122 14.75 19.92 14.05
C LEU A 122 13.42 20.65 14.16
N LYS A 123 13.36 21.90 13.71
CA LYS A 123 12.12 22.68 13.66
C LYS A 123 11.10 22.03 12.72
N ALA A 124 11.52 21.54 11.56
CA ALA A 124 10.66 20.84 10.62
C ALA A 124 10.09 19.55 11.22
N ILE A 125 10.94 18.74 11.88
CA ILE A 125 10.52 17.49 12.55
C ILE A 125 9.50 17.78 13.65
N VAL A 126 9.77 18.72 14.55
CA VAL A 126 8.90 19.04 15.70
C VAL A 126 7.58 19.69 15.25
N LEU A 127 7.56 20.41 14.13
CA LEU A 127 6.35 21.05 13.59
C LEU A 127 5.68 20.24 12.47
N SER A 128 6.16 19.02 12.18
CA SER A 128 5.67 18.19 11.08
C SER A 128 4.19 17.82 11.22
N SER A 129 3.74 17.53 12.45
CA SER A 129 2.36 17.16 12.77
C SER A 129 1.92 17.74 14.11
N TRP A 130 0.63 18.11 14.23
CA TRP A 130 0.06 18.47 15.53
C TRP A 130 0.00 17.25 16.47
N LEU A 131 0.04 16.03 15.93
CA LEU A 131 0.06 14.79 16.71
C LEU A 131 1.24 14.71 17.68
N ASN A 132 2.29 15.51 17.46
CA ASN A 132 3.42 15.62 18.38
C ASN A 132 2.99 16.03 19.81
N VAL A 133 1.79 16.58 20.01
CA VAL A 133 1.21 16.77 21.36
C VAL A 133 1.11 15.46 22.14
N PHE A 134 0.93 14.32 21.47
CA PHE A 134 0.82 13.00 22.08
C PHE A 134 2.15 12.48 22.63
N PHE A 135 3.29 13.16 22.41
CA PHE A 135 4.56 12.77 23.05
C PHE A 135 4.49 12.74 24.57
N VAL A 136 3.55 13.48 25.17
CA VAL A 136 3.30 13.44 26.62
C VAL A 136 2.91 12.04 27.10
N PHE A 137 2.30 11.21 26.24
CA PHE A 137 1.88 9.85 26.58
C PHE A 137 3.06 8.87 26.72
N ILE A 138 4.21 9.12 26.09
CA ILE A 138 5.40 8.27 26.20
C ILE A 138 5.92 8.23 27.65
N PRO A 139 6.36 9.35 28.28
CA PRO A 139 6.86 9.32 29.64
C PRO A 139 5.78 8.95 30.65
N ILE A 140 4.50 9.29 30.38
CA ILE A 140 3.39 8.88 31.24
C ILE A 140 3.24 7.36 31.22
N SER A 141 3.19 6.75 30.02
CA SER A 141 3.10 5.29 29.86
C SER A 141 4.26 4.59 30.58
N TRP A 142 5.48 5.10 30.42
CA TRP A 142 6.67 4.54 31.07
C TRP A 142 6.60 4.68 32.60
N ALA A 143 6.14 5.83 33.11
CA ALA A 143 5.96 6.04 34.54
C ALA A 143 4.92 5.07 35.12
N PHE A 144 3.77 4.89 34.45
CA PHE A 144 2.77 3.91 34.87
C PHE A 144 3.34 2.49 34.89
N HIS A 145 4.07 2.09 33.85
CA HIS A 145 4.74 0.79 33.79
C HIS A 145 5.68 0.57 34.98
N PHE A 146 6.59 1.51 35.26
CA PHE A 146 7.53 1.37 36.38
C PHE A 146 6.84 1.37 37.75
N THR A 147 5.75 2.12 37.93
CA THR A 147 4.98 2.09 39.18
C THR A 147 4.21 0.79 39.38
N ILE A 148 3.75 0.16 38.28
CA ILE A 148 3.07 -1.15 38.31
C ILE A 148 4.07 -2.26 38.61
N ALA A 149 5.24 -2.25 37.97
CA ALA A 149 6.30 -3.24 38.19
C ALA A 149 6.78 -3.32 39.65
N GLN A 150 6.53 -2.29 40.46
CA GLN A 150 6.93 -2.23 41.86
C GLN A 150 5.87 -2.78 42.84
N HIS A 151 4.65 -3.12 42.39
CA HIS A 151 3.59 -3.67 43.23
C HIS A 151 3.25 -5.12 42.84
N HIS A 152 3.26 -6.03 43.82
CA HIS A 152 3.11 -7.46 43.58
C HIS A 152 1.68 -7.90 43.17
N ASN A 153 0.68 -7.00 43.27
CA ASN A 153 -0.71 -7.19 42.83
C ASN A 153 -1.25 -5.87 42.24
N PRO A 154 -1.09 -5.61 40.94
CA PRO A 154 -1.70 -4.44 40.31
C PRO A 154 -3.21 -4.61 40.17
N GLU A 155 -3.96 -3.57 40.54
CA GLU A 155 -5.39 -3.50 40.25
C GLU A 155 -5.64 -3.60 38.72
N PRO A 156 -6.66 -4.36 38.27
CA PRO A 156 -6.89 -4.65 36.84
C PRO A 156 -7.04 -3.41 35.96
N TRP A 157 -7.67 -2.35 36.49
CA TRP A 157 -7.85 -1.09 35.78
C TRP A 157 -6.52 -0.38 35.46
N ARG A 158 -5.45 -0.63 36.23
CA ARG A 158 -4.13 -0.04 35.97
C ARG A 158 -3.50 -0.63 34.72
N SER A 159 -3.71 -1.92 34.46
CA SER A 159 -3.25 -2.57 33.23
C SER A 159 -3.96 -2.03 32.00
N SER A 160 -5.29 -1.87 32.06
CA SER A 160 -6.07 -1.29 30.96
C SER A 160 -5.69 0.17 30.67
N VAL A 161 -5.45 0.99 31.70
CA VAL A 161 -5.01 2.38 31.52
C VAL A 161 -3.60 2.43 30.94
N THR A 162 -2.67 1.61 31.43
CA THR A 162 -1.29 1.60 30.91
C THR A 162 -1.26 1.15 29.46
N PHE A 163 -2.07 0.14 29.11
CA PHE A 163 -2.30 -0.30 27.74
C PHE A 163 -2.83 0.86 26.87
N ALA A 164 -3.93 1.53 27.27
CA ALA A 164 -4.49 2.64 26.52
C ALA A 164 -3.50 3.80 26.32
N MET A 165 -2.74 4.15 27.37
CA MET A 165 -1.73 5.22 27.31
C MET A 165 -0.56 4.84 26.40
N SER A 166 -0.18 3.55 26.39
CA SER A 166 0.88 3.05 25.52
C SER A 166 0.46 3.03 24.04
N LEU A 167 -0.80 2.69 23.72
CA LEU A 167 -1.34 2.83 22.36
C LEU A 167 -1.34 4.30 21.90
N MET A 168 -1.75 5.22 22.78
CA MET A 168 -1.71 6.66 22.47
C MET A 168 -0.28 7.18 22.31
N ALA A 169 0.70 6.54 22.93
CA ALA A 169 2.12 6.86 22.78
C ALA A 169 2.71 6.39 21.44
N LEU A 170 2.13 5.37 20.80
CA LEU A 170 2.54 4.89 19.47
C LEU A 170 2.10 5.83 18.34
N VAL A 171 0.92 6.47 18.47
CA VAL A 171 0.36 7.41 17.49
C VAL A 171 1.35 8.48 16.99
N PRO A 172 2.03 9.27 17.84
CA PRO A 172 2.99 10.27 17.36
C PRO A 172 4.26 9.64 16.76
N LEU A 173 4.65 8.44 17.22
CA LEU A 173 5.85 7.74 16.74
C LEU A 173 5.64 7.20 15.32
N GLU A 174 4.49 6.59 15.06
CA GLU A 174 4.03 6.17 13.73
C GLU A 174 4.18 7.33 12.73
N ARG A 175 3.56 8.46 13.05
CA ARG A 175 3.55 9.64 12.18
C ARG A 175 4.95 10.19 11.89
N LEU A 176 5.85 10.13 12.87
CA LEU A 176 7.25 10.54 12.72
C LEU A 176 8.03 9.62 11.78
N LEU A 177 7.80 8.30 11.87
CA LEU A 177 8.46 7.32 10.99
C LEU A 177 8.01 7.50 9.54
N GLU A 178 6.71 7.71 9.30
CA GLU A 178 6.21 8.03 7.97
C GLU A 178 6.81 9.33 7.41
N TYR A 179 6.83 10.39 8.22
CA TYR A 179 7.44 11.67 7.80
C TYR A 179 8.91 11.48 7.47
N GLY A 180 9.67 10.81 8.34
CA GLY A 180 11.08 10.53 8.11
C GLY A 180 11.32 9.65 6.88
N GLY A 181 10.45 8.68 6.62
CA GLY A 181 10.51 7.82 5.44
C GLY A 181 10.27 8.59 4.14
N ASP A 182 9.24 9.44 4.09
CA ASP A 182 9.00 10.34 2.97
C ASP A 182 10.22 11.25 2.72
N GLN A 183 10.79 11.85 3.78
CA GLN A 183 11.98 12.70 3.65
C GLN A 183 13.22 11.92 3.19
N MET A 184 13.42 10.70 3.69
CA MET A 184 14.55 9.85 3.34
C MET A 184 14.48 9.36 1.89
N SER A 185 13.27 9.03 1.40
CA SER A 185 13.05 8.55 0.04
C SER A 185 13.60 9.52 -1.04
N LEU A 186 13.54 10.83 -0.77
CA LEU A 186 14.05 11.88 -1.65
C LEU A 186 15.57 11.80 -1.85
N TYR A 187 16.31 11.31 -0.86
CA TYR A 187 17.76 11.16 -0.88
C TYR A 187 18.23 9.86 -1.55
N CYS A 188 17.43 8.80 -1.42
CA CYS A 188 17.81 7.43 -1.78
C CYS A 188 17.47 7.04 -3.22
N GLY A 189 16.60 7.81 -3.90
CA GLY A 189 16.08 7.46 -5.23
C GLY A 189 14.88 6.53 -5.15
N LYS A 190 14.20 6.32 -6.28
CA LYS A 190 12.92 5.61 -6.33
C LYS A 190 12.97 4.18 -5.75
N GLU A 191 13.88 3.34 -6.23
CA GLU A 191 13.97 1.92 -5.80
C GLU A 191 14.21 1.76 -4.29
N LEU A 192 15.26 2.40 -3.76
CA LEU A 192 15.63 2.29 -2.36
C LEU A 192 14.71 3.14 -1.46
N GLY A 193 14.18 4.24 -1.98
CA GLY A 193 13.20 5.09 -1.32
C GLY A 193 11.86 4.38 -1.11
N ASP A 194 11.39 3.61 -2.10
CA ASP A 194 10.18 2.80 -1.96
C ASP A 194 10.36 1.74 -0.87
N LEU A 195 11.48 1.02 -0.85
CA LEU A 195 11.79 0.06 0.22
C LEU A 195 11.79 0.73 1.60
N ILE A 196 12.35 1.94 1.72
CA ILE A 196 12.35 2.72 2.96
C ILE A 196 10.93 3.13 3.37
N ILE A 197 10.11 3.61 2.43
CA ILE A 197 8.71 3.98 2.71
C ILE A 197 7.92 2.73 3.15
N ILE A 198 8.09 1.60 2.47
CA ILE A 198 7.42 0.33 2.79
C ILE A 198 7.75 -0.14 4.20
N THR A 199 9.03 -0.06 4.56
CA THR A 199 9.51 -0.52 5.87
C THR A 199 9.08 0.42 6.99
N LEU A 200 9.17 1.74 6.78
CA LEU A 200 8.85 2.73 7.82
C LEU A 200 7.35 2.95 8.00
N ASN A 201 6.54 2.88 6.94
CA ASN A 201 5.09 3.03 7.04
C ASN A 201 4.41 1.84 7.73
N ASN A 202 5.04 0.66 7.73
CA ASN A 202 4.54 -0.52 8.44
C ASN A 202 5.36 -0.81 9.71
N ALA A 203 6.13 0.16 10.21
CA ALA A 203 7.09 -0.10 11.28
C ALA A 203 6.43 -0.43 12.61
N VAL A 204 5.27 0.17 12.91
CA VAL A 204 4.51 -0.12 14.14
C VAL A 204 3.96 -1.53 14.09
N GLU A 205 3.30 -1.90 13.00
CA GLU A 205 2.76 -3.24 12.74
C GLU A 205 3.86 -4.29 12.80
N ALA A 206 4.99 -4.02 12.14
CA ALA A 206 6.12 -4.92 12.12
C ALA A 206 6.74 -5.09 13.50
N THR A 207 6.89 -4.01 14.27
CA THR A 207 7.42 -4.08 15.63
C THR A 207 6.49 -4.89 16.53
N LEU A 208 5.18 -4.65 16.47
CA LEU A 208 4.18 -5.44 17.21
C LEU A 208 4.21 -6.91 16.80
N ALA A 209 4.29 -7.20 15.50
CA ALA A 209 4.39 -8.55 14.97
C ALA A 209 5.67 -9.28 15.43
N ILE A 210 6.81 -8.60 15.40
CA ILE A 210 8.09 -9.14 15.88
C ILE A 210 8.04 -9.44 17.38
N ILE A 211 7.44 -8.56 18.19
CA ILE A 211 7.28 -8.78 19.63
C ILE A 211 6.43 -10.04 19.88
N LEU A 212 5.27 -10.18 19.21
CA LEU A 212 4.41 -11.37 19.33
C LEU A 212 5.15 -12.65 18.88
N LEU A 213 5.97 -12.56 17.83
CA LEU A 213 6.78 -13.68 17.35
C LEU A 213 7.83 -14.12 18.38
N VAL A 214 8.57 -13.16 18.96
CA VAL A 214 9.61 -13.43 19.98
C VAL A 214 9.00 -14.08 21.21
N ASN A 215 7.81 -13.61 21.61
CA ASN A 215 7.07 -14.12 22.78
C ASN A 215 6.31 -15.42 22.53
N CYS A 216 6.32 -15.95 21.30
CA CYS A 216 5.56 -17.14 20.91
C CYS A 216 4.02 -16.98 20.95
N GLU A 217 3.50 -15.76 20.84
CA GLU A 217 2.06 -15.54 20.69
C GLU A 217 1.63 -15.71 19.22
N LEU A 218 1.90 -16.89 18.65
CA LEU A 218 1.81 -17.14 17.21
C LEU A 218 0.38 -17.03 16.68
N ARG A 219 -0.62 -17.48 17.45
CA ARG A 219 -2.04 -17.39 17.07
C ARG A 219 -2.50 -15.93 17.00
N LEU A 220 -2.12 -15.13 18.00
CA LEU A 220 -2.41 -13.70 18.03
C LEU A 220 -1.68 -12.96 16.91
N LEU A 221 -0.43 -13.34 16.63
CA LEU A 221 0.36 -12.82 15.50
C LEU A 221 -0.33 -13.07 14.16
N GLN A 222 -0.82 -14.28 13.90
CA GLN A 222 -1.55 -14.59 12.66
C GLN A 222 -2.80 -13.72 12.51
N SER A 223 -3.60 -13.64 13.57
CA SER A 223 -4.82 -12.83 13.54
C SER A 223 -4.51 -11.34 13.32
N THR A 224 -3.43 -10.84 13.93
CA THR A 224 -2.94 -9.47 13.74
C THR A 224 -2.48 -9.21 12.31
N VAL A 225 -1.71 -10.13 11.71
CA VAL A 225 -1.26 -10.04 10.31
C VAL A 225 -2.46 -9.97 9.36
N THR A 226 -3.46 -10.83 9.55
CA THR A 226 -4.70 -10.78 8.78
C THR A 226 -5.42 -9.44 8.93
N GLY A 227 -5.50 -8.96 10.17
CA GLY A 227 -6.15 -7.70 10.50
C GLY A 227 -5.48 -6.48 9.87
N VAL A 228 -4.14 -6.43 9.84
CA VAL A 228 -3.35 -5.39 9.17
C VAL A 228 -3.63 -5.38 7.67
N ILE A 229 -3.72 -6.56 7.04
CA ILE A 229 -4.07 -6.66 5.62
C ILE A 229 -5.49 -6.16 5.39
N LEU A 230 -6.48 -6.61 6.16
CA LEU A 230 -7.87 -6.15 6.03
C LEU A 230 -8.02 -4.65 6.23
N LEU A 231 -7.30 -4.08 7.20
CA LEU A 231 -7.27 -2.66 7.46
C LEU A 231 -6.76 -1.88 6.24
N HIS A 232 -5.60 -2.27 5.68
CA HIS A 232 -5.01 -1.63 4.50
C HIS A 232 -5.79 -1.87 3.19
N LEU A 233 -6.61 -2.92 3.13
CA LEU A 233 -7.48 -3.19 1.99
C LEU A 233 -8.82 -2.48 2.05
N LEU A 234 -9.42 -2.33 3.24
CA LEU A 234 -10.78 -1.82 3.37
C LEU A 234 -10.83 -0.48 4.07
N LEU A 235 -10.35 -0.40 5.31
CA LEU A 235 -10.58 0.75 6.17
C LEU A 235 -9.80 1.98 5.69
N VAL A 236 -8.48 1.83 5.49
CA VAL A 236 -7.60 2.94 5.08
C VAL A 236 -8.02 3.52 3.71
N PRO A 237 -8.09 2.71 2.62
CA PRO A 237 -8.56 3.22 1.32
C PRO A 237 -10.01 3.68 1.37
N GLY A 238 -10.88 3.03 2.16
CA GLY A 238 -12.28 3.42 2.31
C GLY A 238 -12.44 4.83 2.90
N ILE A 239 -11.72 5.14 3.98
CA ILE A 239 -11.68 6.48 4.58
C ILE A 239 -11.08 7.49 3.59
N ALA A 240 -10.00 7.12 2.89
CA ALA A 240 -9.36 7.98 1.89
C ALA A 240 -10.32 8.33 0.74
N PHE A 241 -11.10 7.37 0.23
CA PHE A 241 -12.09 7.59 -0.83
C PHE A 241 -13.29 8.41 -0.35
N ILE A 242 -13.73 8.25 0.90
CA ILE A 242 -14.78 9.09 1.48
C ILE A 242 -14.30 10.55 1.56
N ILE A 243 -13.09 10.77 2.10
CA ILE A 243 -12.54 12.12 2.28
C ILE A 243 -12.17 12.79 0.94
N GLY A 244 -11.58 12.02 0.02
CA GLY A 244 -11.22 12.47 -1.32
C GLY A 244 -12.43 12.71 -2.22
N GLY A 245 -13.36 11.75 -2.24
CA GLY A 245 -14.61 11.80 -2.99
C GLY A 245 -15.63 12.82 -2.47
N ALA A 246 -15.49 13.30 -1.22
CA ALA A 246 -16.30 14.42 -0.73
C ALA A 246 -16.07 15.73 -1.51
N LYS A 247 -14.96 15.85 -2.24
CA LYS A 247 -14.60 17.06 -3.01
C LYS A 247 -14.76 16.91 -4.53
N LEU A 248 -14.68 15.67 -5.03
CA LEU A 248 -14.65 15.37 -6.45
C LEU A 248 -15.64 14.23 -6.73
N ILE A 249 -16.40 14.36 -7.82
CA ILE A 249 -17.38 13.34 -8.22
C ILE A 249 -16.67 12.00 -8.55
N TYR A 250 -15.45 12.08 -9.09
CA TYR A 250 -14.61 10.92 -9.40
C TYR A 250 -13.15 11.25 -9.08
N GLN A 251 -12.44 10.31 -8.46
CA GLN A 251 -10.98 10.33 -8.26
C GLN A 251 -10.33 9.36 -9.25
N SER A 252 -9.50 9.86 -10.17
CA SER A 252 -8.80 9.00 -11.14
C SER A 252 -7.57 8.35 -10.51
N LEU A 253 -7.47 7.03 -10.61
CA LEU A 253 -6.27 6.24 -10.35
C LEU A 253 -5.48 6.07 -11.66
N ASN A 254 -4.17 5.84 -11.56
CA ASN A 254 -3.36 5.52 -12.73
C ASN A 254 -3.72 4.10 -13.22
N PRO A 255 -4.25 3.94 -14.45
CA PRO A 255 -4.81 2.66 -14.90
C PRO A 255 -3.75 1.56 -15.10
N HIS A 256 -2.50 1.94 -15.41
CA HIS A 256 -1.41 0.97 -15.61
C HIS A 256 -0.96 0.31 -14.29
N SER A 257 -0.80 1.10 -13.22
CA SER A 257 -0.45 0.58 -11.90
C SER A 257 -1.58 -0.25 -11.27
N ALA A 258 -2.84 0.15 -11.51
CA ALA A 258 -4.00 -0.56 -10.98
C ALA A 258 -4.07 -2.03 -11.43
N GLN A 259 -3.82 -2.33 -12.71
CA GLN A 259 -3.91 -3.70 -13.25
C GLN A 259 -2.89 -4.67 -12.62
N LEU A 260 -1.63 -4.27 -12.48
CA LEU A 260 -0.62 -5.11 -11.83
C LEU A 260 -0.94 -5.28 -10.34
N ASN A 261 -1.39 -4.23 -9.67
CA ASN A 261 -1.76 -4.27 -8.26
C ASN A 261 -2.90 -5.27 -7.98
N HIS A 262 -3.90 -5.36 -8.87
CA HIS A 262 -4.97 -6.35 -8.74
C HIS A 262 -4.46 -7.80 -8.74
N ILE A 263 -3.52 -8.11 -9.65
CA ILE A 263 -2.95 -9.45 -9.78
C ILE A 263 -2.06 -9.76 -8.58
N LEU A 264 -1.22 -8.81 -8.16
CA LEU A 264 -0.32 -8.97 -7.01
C LEU A 264 -1.11 -9.12 -5.71
N LEU A 265 -2.20 -8.36 -5.54
CA LEU A 265 -3.10 -8.50 -4.40
C LEU A 265 -3.74 -9.88 -4.35
N LEU A 266 -4.31 -10.34 -5.48
CA LEU A 266 -4.95 -11.64 -5.57
C LEU A 266 -3.95 -12.78 -5.30
N MET A 267 -2.75 -12.69 -5.87
CA MET A 267 -1.66 -13.64 -5.61
C MET A 267 -1.29 -13.69 -4.12
N GLY A 268 -1.15 -12.53 -3.48
CA GLY A 268 -0.89 -12.45 -2.05
C GLY A 268 -1.95 -13.16 -1.23
N VAL A 269 -3.24 -12.93 -1.50
CA VAL A 269 -4.35 -13.56 -0.75
C VAL A 269 -4.50 -15.04 -1.06
N LEU A 270 -4.30 -15.48 -2.30
CA LEU A 270 -4.32 -16.90 -2.67
C LEU A 270 -3.22 -17.70 -1.96
N THR A 271 -2.12 -17.04 -1.59
CA THR A 271 -1.04 -17.67 -0.81
C THR A 271 -1.50 -18.08 0.60
N PHE A 272 -2.52 -17.41 1.18
CA PHE A 272 -3.14 -17.80 2.45
C PHE A 272 -4.09 -18.98 2.29
N LEU A 273 -4.78 -19.02 1.14
CA LEU A 273 -5.77 -20.05 0.85
C LEU A 273 -5.14 -21.43 0.67
N LEU A 274 -4.02 -21.53 -0.05
CA LEU A 274 -3.42 -22.82 -0.41
C LEU A 274 -3.00 -23.67 0.82
N PRO A 275 -2.23 -23.16 1.80
CA PRO A 275 -1.83 -23.97 2.96
C PRO A 275 -3.02 -24.30 3.86
N THR A 276 -3.97 -23.37 4.00
CA THR A 276 -5.19 -23.55 4.81
C THR A 276 -6.10 -24.62 4.20
N ALA A 277 -6.30 -24.61 2.87
CA ALA A 277 -7.06 -25.63 2.16
C ALA A 277 -6.39 -27.02 2.25
N LEU A 278 -5.06 -27.06 2.14
CA LEU A 278 -4.30 -28.29 2.31
C LEU A 278 -4.45 -28.85 3.74
N PHE A 279 -4.35 -28.01 4.77
CA PHE A 279 -4.53 -28.45 6.16
C PHE A 279 -5.92 -29.05 6.40
N ASN A 280 -6.97 -28.39 5.92
CA ASN A 280 -8.34 -28.89 6.07
C ASN A 280 -8.54 -30.25 5.38
N THR A 281 -7.98 -30.45 4.18
CA THR A 281 -8.08 -31.74 3.48
C THR A 281 -7.29 -32.86 4.16
N ILE A 282 -6.07 -32.57 4.66
CA ILE A 282 -5.28 -33.53 5.46
C ILE A 282 -6.02 -33.91 6.74
N ARG A 283 -6.61 -32.93 7.43
CA ARG A 283 -7.41 -33.14 8.65
C ARG A 283 -8.62 -34.02 8.37
N ASP A 284 -9.40 -33.71 7.34
CA ASP A 284 -10.62 -34.45 7.01
C ASP A 284 -10.30 -35.91 6.64
N ASN A 285 -9.20 -36.14 5.90
CA ASN A 285 -8.72 -37.49 5.60
C ASN A 285 -8.32 -38.25 6.87
N ALA A 286 -7.61 -37.60 7.79
CA ALA A 286 -7.22 -38.23 9.06
C ALA A 286 -8.42 -38.60 9.95
N LEU A 287 -9.48 -37.79 9.94
CA LEU A 287 -10.73 -38.08 10.66
C LEU A 287 -11.50 -39.24 10.03
N ASN A 288 -11.47 -39.36 8.69
CA ASN A 288 -12.20 -40.40 7.96
C ASN A 288 -11.51 -41.77 7.99
N ASP A 289 -10.18 -41.82 8.02
CA ASP A 289 -9.42 -43.07 7.87
C ASP A 289 -9.14 -43.81 9.20
N GLY A 290 -9.58 -43.25 10.35
CA GLY A 290 -9.52 -43.88 11.68
C GLY A 290 -8.12 -44.32 12.17
N SER A 291 -7.08 -44.06 11.38
CA SER A 291 -5.71 -44.53 11.56
C SER A 291 -4.83 -43.32 11.82
N ILE A 292 -4.58 -43.08 13.10
CA ILE A 292 -3.45 -42.26 13.53
C ILE A 292 -2.20 -43.06 13.14
N SER A 293 -1.74 -42.86 11.91
CA SER A 293 -0.52 -43.43 11.41
C SER A 293 0.64 -42.62 12.00
N GLU A 294 1.18 -43.10 13.12
CA GLU A 294 2.32 -42.52 13.87
C GLU A 294 3.62 -42.37 13.05
N ASP A 295 3.69 -42.91 11.82
CA ASP A 295 4.92 -42.95 11.00
C ASP A 295 5.04 -41.86 9.92
N THR A 296 4.04 -41.00 9.74
CA THR A 296 4.15 -39.89 8.78
C THR A 296 4.63 -38.65 9.52
N SER A 297 5.71 -38.02 9.04
CA SER A 297 6.18 -36.70 9.51
C SER A 297 4.99 -35.82 9.89
N SER A 298 4.97 -35.31 11.13
CA SER A 298 3.81 -34.61 11.70
C SER A 298 3.22 -33.65 10.65
N PRO A 299 1.90 -33.60 10.43
CA PRO A 299 1.27 -32.72 9.43
C PRO A 299 1.75 -31.26 9.58
N ARG A 300 2.13 -30.88 10.81
CA ARG A 300 2.82 -29.66 11.17
C ARG A 300 4.13 -29.41 10.40
N ASP A 301 5.03 -30.39 10.31
CA ASP A 301 6.33 -30.25 9.64
C ASP A 301 6.16 -30.05 8.14
N ILE A 302 5.15 -30.70 7.55
CA ILE A 302 4.79 -30.54 6.13
C ILE A 302 4.32 -29.11 5.88
N ILE A 303 3.36 -28.61 6.67
CA ILE A 303 2.82 -27.25 6.55
C ILE A 303 3.90 -26.20 6.79
N LEU A 304 4.78 -26.44 7.74
CA LEU A 304 5.90 -25.56 8.06
C LEU A 304 6.86 -25.48 6.87
N LYS A 305 7.28 -26.61 6.28
CA LYS A 305 8.14 -26.62 5.07
C LYS A 305 7.48 -25.90 3.89
N ILE A 306 6.18 -26.10 3.67
CA ILE A 306 5.42 -25.40 2.62
C ILE A 306 5.43 -23.90 2.86
N SER A 307 5.20 -23.47 4.11
CA SER A 307 5.20 -22.06 4.49
C SER A 307 6.56 -21.37 4.22
N HIS A 308 7.67 -22.06 4.49
CA HIS A 308 9.02 -21.55 4.15
C HIS A 308 9.21 -21.42 2.63
N GLY A 309 8.75 -22.40 1.86
CA GLY A 309 8.80 -22.34 0.40
C GLY A 309 7.99 -21.16 -0.15
N PHE A 310 6.79 -20.94 0.40
CA PHE A 310 5.92 -19.83 0.02
C PHE A 310 6.55 -18.48 0.38
N ALA A 311 7.19 -18.38 1.54
CA ALA A 311 7.87 -17.14 1.95
C ALA A 311 8.95 -16.71 0.94
N ILE A 312 9.76 -17.66 0.47
CA ILE A 312 10.79 -17.40 -0.55
C ILE A 312 10.15 -16.99 -1.88
N ILE A 313 9.09 -17.67 -2.31
CA ILE A 313 8.38 -17.35 -3.56
C ILE A 313 7.78 -15.94 -3.49
N LEU A 314 7.16 -15.55 -2.39
CA LEU A 314 6.60 -14.21 -2.19
C LEU A 314 7.67 -13.12 -2.30
N LEU A 315 8.86 -13.32 -1.71
CA LEU A 315 9.97 -12.38 -1.84
C LEU A 315 10.52 -12.29 -3.27
N VAL A 316 10.52 -13.39 -4.03
CA VAL A 316 10.88 -13.37 -5.45
C VAL A 316 9.86 -12.59 -6.27
N VAL A 317 8.56 -12.79 -6.00
CA VAL A 317 7.48 -12.01 -6.64
C VAL A 317 7.60 -10.53 -6.30
N TYR A 318 7.90 -10.20 -5.03
CA TYR A 318 8.17 -8.83 -4.61
C TYR A 318 9.32 -8.20 -5.42
N ALA A 319 10.46 -8.88 -5.52
CA ALA A 319 11.62 -8.40 -6.27
C ALA A 319 11.31 -8.19 -7.76
N TYR A 320 10.53 -9.07 -8.38
CA TYR A 320 10.11 -8.93 -9.78
C TYR A 320 9.11 -7.79 -9.99
N SER A 321 8.19 -7.58 -9.05
CA SER A 321 7.17 -6.52 -9.15
C SER A 321 7.76 -5.10 -9.15
N HIS A 322 8.96 -4.91 -8.59
CA HIS A 322 9.66 -3.63 -8.53
C HIS A 322 10.65 -3.41 -9.70
N ALA A 323 10.39 -4.03 -10.86
CA ALA A 323 11.29 -3.96 -12.01
C ALA A 323 11.38 -2.54 -12.66
N PRO A 324 12.49 -2.21 -13.35
CA PRO A 324 12.93 -0.83 -13.60
C PRO A 324 12.05 0.03 -14.53
N SER A 325 11.22 -0.57 -15.37
CA SER A 325 10.56 0.15 -16.48
C SER A 325 9.46 1.13 -16.03
N ALA A 326 8.79 0.87 -14.89
CA ALA A 326 7.79 1.78 -14.32
C ALA A 326 8.40 2.91 -13.48
N LEU A 327 9.69 2.79 -13.12
CA LEU A 327 10.34 3.65 -12.13
C LEU A 327 10.81 4.99 -12.70
N LEU A 328 11.01 5.09 -14.02
CA LEU A 328 11.65 6.27 -14.64
C LEU A 328 10.81 7.55 -14.59
N GLU A 329 9.48 7.44 -14.65
CA GLU A 329 8.60 8.62 -14.57
C GLU A 329 8.51 9.14 -13.13
N GLU A 330 8.30 8.25 -12.17
CA GLU A 330 8.26 8.61 -10.75
C GLU A 330 9.62 9.13 -10.24
N GLU A 331 10.72 8.56 -10.74
CA GLU A 331 12.07 9.04 -10.46
C GLU A 331 12.28 10.49 -10.92
N ARG A 332 11.64 10.92 -12.02
CA ARG A 332 11.70 12.32 -12.50
C ARG A 332 11.00 13.26 -11.52
N ASP A 333 9.84 12.86 -10.99
CA ASP A 333 9.07 13.67 -10.05
C ASP A 333 9.83 13.85 -8.73
N LEU A 334 10.47 12.79 -8.23
CA LEU A 334 11.30 12.82 -7.02
C LEU A 334 12.50 13.79 -7.13
N LEU A 335 13.00 14.08 -8.34
CA LEU A 335 14.10 15.03 -8.52
C LEU A 335 13.69 16.50 -8.32
N HIS A 336 12.39 16.79 -8.50
CA HIS A 336 11.82 18.14 -8.41
C HIS A 336 11.39 18.47 -6.98
N GLU A 337 11.10 17.46 -6.16
CA GLU A 337 10.74 17.65 -4.76
C GLU A 337 12.00 17.86 -3.91
N GLU A 338 11.95 18.85 -3.01
CA GLU A 338 13.07 19.17 -2.13
C GLU A 338 12.78 18.66 -0.71
N PRO A 339 13.69 17.90 -0.09
CA PRO A 339 13.52 17.49 1.30
C PRO A 339 13.57 18.69 2.24
N GLU A 340 12.81 18.61 3.32
CA GLU A 340 12.70 19.61 4.39
C GLU A 340 13.72 19.36 5.52
N VAL A 341 14.29 18.15 5.59
CA VAL A 341 15.17 17.70 6.68
C VAL A 341 16.51 17.26 6.12
N ASN A 342 17.62 17.62 6.78
CA ASN A 342 18.95 17.15 6.41
C ASN A 342 19.09 15.63 6.58
N GLN A 343 19.73 14.94 5.63
CA GLN A 343 19.84 13.47 5.59
C GLN A 343 20.37 12.82 6.89
N TYR A 344 21.45 13.35 7.47
CA TYR A 344 22.07 12.77 8.66
C TYR A 344 21.22 13.00 9.89
N VAL A 345 20.53 14.15 9.94
CA VAL A 345 19.55 14.44 10.99
C VAL A 345 18.36 13.50 10.83
N CYS A 346 17.90 13.23 9.60
CA CYS A 346 16.82 12.31 9.32
C CYS A 346 17.17 10.86 9.72
N ILE A 347 18.36 10.36 9.40
CA ILE A 347 18.83 9.03 9.86
C ILE A 347 18.86 8.96 11.39
N ALA A 348 19.51 9.93 12.04
CA ALA A 348 19.61 9.95 13.50
C ALA A 348 18.23 10.01 14.17
N PHE A 349 17.31 10.80 13.59
CA PHE A 349 15.94 10.93 14.02
C PHE A 349 15.13 9.63 13.85
N LEU A 350 15.24 8.96 12.70
CA LEU A 350 14.57 7.68 12.45
C LEU A 350 15.07 6.61 13.42
N LEU A 351 16.38 6.50 13.61
CA LEU A 351 16.97 5.56 14.58
C LEU A 351 16.53 5.86 16.02
N CYS A 352 16.48 7.14 16.41
CA CYS A 352 15.98 7.55 17.72
C CYS A 352 14.50 7.20 17.90
N THR A 353 13.68 7.44 16.87
CA THR A 353 12.24 7.14 16.90
C THR A 353 12.01 5.63 17.03
N ILE A 354 12.74 4.80 16.27
CA ILE A 354 12.69 3.34 16.39
C ILE A 354 13.16 2.88 17.79
N ALA A 355 14.24 3.46 18.32
CA ALA A 355 14.77 3.13 19.64
C ALA A 355 13.82 3.48 20.79
N VAL A 356 12.96 4.50 20.62
CA VAL A 356 11.89 4.84 21.58
C VAL A 356 10.65 3.97 21.35
N MET A 357 10.33 3.68 20.09
CA MET A 357 9.18 2.88 19.71
C MET A 357 9.28 1.43 20.20
N ALA A 358 10.43 0.77 20.02
CA ALA A 358 10.61 -0.62 20.41
C ALA A 358 10.28 -0.89 21.90
N PRO A 359 10.85 -0.20 22.89
CA PRO A 359 10.49 -0.40 24.30
C PRO A 359 9.07 0.05 24.61
N THR A 360 8.55 1.09 23.94
CA THR A 360 7.16 1.52 24.12
C THR A 360 6.17 0.47 23.62
N ALA A 361 6.45 -0.14 22.46
CA ALA A 361 5.66 -1.21 21.87
C ALA A 361 5.80 -2.52 22.67
N GLU A 362 6.99 -2.81 23.18
CA GLU A 362 7.23 -3.96 24.06
C GLU A 362 6.42 -3.83 25.35
N TRP A 363 6.46 -2.68 26.04
CA TRP A 363 5.67 -2.47 27.26
C TRP A 363 4.16 -2.38 26.98
N ALA A 364 3.76 -1.91 25.80
CA ALA A 364 2.37 -1.97 25.34
C ALA A 364 1.88 -3.41 25.12
N SER A 365 2.71 -4.24 24.49
CA SER A 365 2.34 -5.54 23.93
C SER A 365 2.68 -6.75 24.84
N LEU A 366 3.67 -6.64 25.74
CA LEU A 366 4.16 -7.77 26.52
C LEU A 366 3.52 -7.86 27.91
N CYS A 367 3.65 -6.83 28.76
CA CYS A 367 3.27 -6.94 30.18
C CYS A 367 1.78 -6.66 30.42
N HIS A 368 1.14 -5.88 29.55
CA HIS A 368 -0.26 -5.49 29.76
C HIS A 368 -1.21 -6.10 28.75
N LEU A 369 -0.74 -6.59 27.61
CA LEU A 369 -1.64 -7.15 26.61
C LEU A 369 -2.25 -8.46 27.09
N VAL A 370 -1.43 -9.41 27.53
CA VAL A 370 -1.88 -10.71 28.04
C VAL A 370 -2.71 -10.53 29.32
N ASP A 371 -2.20 -9.75 30.29
CA ASP A 371 -2.91 -9.46 31.55
C ASP A 371 -4.20 -8.67 31.33
N SER A 372 -4.21 -7.67 30.43
CA SER A 372 -5.43 -6.90 30.12
C SER A 372 -6.41 -7.71 29.28
N ILE A 373 -5.95 -8.60 28.40
CA ILE A 373 -6.84 -9.51 27.67
C ILE A 373 -7.54 -10.42 28.67
N GLU A 374 -6.84 -11.00 29.64
CA GLU A 374 -7.47 -11.86 30.64
C GLU A 374 -8.50 -11.12 31.51
N VAL A 375 -8.16 -9.90 31.96
CA VAL A 375 -9.08 -9.02 32.69
C VAL A 375 -10.29 -8.64 31.85
N VAL A 376 -10.06 -8.19 30.62
CA VAL A 376 -11.14 -7.79 29.69
C VAL A 376 -11.97 -9.00 29.30
N ARG A 377 -11.38 -10.20 29.18
CA ARG A 377 -12.09 -11.46 28.88
C ARG A 377 -12.96 -11.94 30.03
N ALA A 378 -12.56 -11.66 31.27
CA ALA A 378 -13.35 -12.00 32.46
C ALA A 378 -14.64 -11.16 32.54
N ASP A 379 -14.56 -9.88 32.16
CA ASP A 379 -15.68 -8.93 32.26
C ASP A 379 -16.48 -8.75 30.94
N THR A 380 -15.83 -8.97 29.80
CA THR A 380 -16.43 -8.87 28.46
C THR A 380 -16.14 -10.14 27.68
N SER A 381 -17.12 -10.69 26.98
CA SER A 381 -16.99 -11.95 26.23
C SER A 381 -16.16 -11.82 24.94
N ILE A 382 -15.09 -11.01 24.95
CA ILE A 382 -14.27 -10.70 23.78
C ILE A 382 -13.29 -11.84 23.51
N GLN A 383 -13.16 -12.16 22.23
CA GLN A 383 -12.35 -13.26 21.68
C GLN A 383 -10.91 -12.79 21.43
N LEU A 384 -9.94 -13.70 21.55
CA LEU A 384 -8.54 -13.39 21.23
C LEU A 384 -8.38 -13.01 19.76
N GLU A 385 -9.12 -13.70 18.89
CA GLU A 385 -9.20 -13.44 17.45
C GLU A 385 -9.69 -12.02 17.17
N TRP A 386 -10.73 -11.54 17.85
CA TRP A 386 -11.22 -10.17 17.63
C TRP A 386 -10.17 -9.12 18.01
N PHE A 387 -9.45 -9.37 19.09
CA PHE A 387 -8.38 -8.50 19.57
C PHE A 387 -7.24 -8.39 18.55
N GLY A 388 -6.76 -9.53 18.02
CA GLY A 388 -5.74 -9.56 16.98
C GLY A 388 -6.25 -9.00 15.64
N LEU A 389 -7.42 -9.43 15.19
CA LEU A 389 -7.95 -9.09 13.87
C LEU A 389 -8.38 -7.61 13.73
N ILE A 390 -8.89 -7.00 14.80
CA ILE A 390 -9.48 -5.66 14.75
C ILE A 390 -8.68 -4.66 15.59
N LEU A 391 -8.53 -4.93 16.90
CA LEU A 391 -8.04 -3.90 17.83
C LEU A 391 -6.57 -3.54 17.59
N LEU A 392 -5.70 -4.55 17.46
CA LEU A 392 -4.26 -4.33 17.26
C LEU A 392 -3.97 -3.55 15.97
N PRO A 393 -4.45 -3.96 14.78
CA PRO A 393 -4.29 -3.19 13.55
C PRO A 393 -4.92 -1.81 13.59
N LEU A 394 -6.07 -1.66 14.25
CA LEU A 394 -6.71 -0.35 14.38
C LEU A 394 -5.83 0.62 15.20
N SER A 395 -5.09 0.10 16.17
CA SER A 395 -4.18 0.90 16.98
C SER A 395 -2.98 1.41 16.19
N SER A 396 -2.47 0.64 15.23
CA SER A 396 -1.38 1.05 14.34
C SER A 396 -1.82 1.99 13.22
N PHE A 397 -3.14 2.15 13.01
CA PHE A 397 -3.73 3.12 12.09
C PHE A 397 -4.27 4.37 12.80
N ALA A 398 -4.16 4.43 14.13
CA ALA A 398 -4.81 5.46 14.90
C ALA A 398 -4.29 6.87 14.54
N ALA A 399 -3.00 7.03 14.21
CA ALA A 399 -2.46 8.32 13.81
C ALA A 399 -3.09 8.83 12.52
N ASP A 400 -3.13 7.98 11.51
CA ASP A 400 -3.75 8.29 10.23
C ASP A 400 -5.24 8.55 10.34
N ALA A 401 -5.96 7.73 11.12
CA ALA A 401 -7.38 7.94 11.39
C ALA A 401 -7.64 9.33 12.02
N ILE A 402 -6.86 9.71 13.04
CA ILE A 402 -6.99 11.02 13.71
C ILE A 402 -6.69 12.16 12.73
N LEU A 403 -5.67 12.03 11.90
CA LEU A 403 -5.32 13.03 10.88
C LEU A 403 -6.42 13.15 9.81
N ALA A 404 -6.94 12.03 9.34
CA ALA A 404 -8.02 11.96 8.36
C ALA A 404 -9.29 12.62 8.90
N ILE A 405 -9.71 12.28 10.12
CA ILE A 405 -10.86 12.88 10.79
C ILE A 405 -10.64 14.37 11.06
N GLY A 406 -9.46 14.77 11.53
CA GLY A 406 -9.13 16.17 11.76
C GLY A 406 -9.08 17.00 10.48
N TYR A 407 -8.62 16.40 9.37
CA TYR A 407 -8.67 17.02 8.06
C TYR A 407 -10.10 17.18 7.55
N PHE A 408 -10.91 16.12 7.66
CA PHE A 408 -12.32 16.12 7.26
C PHE A 408 -13.11 17.16 8.06
N SER A 409 -13.01 17.14 9.39
CA SER A 409 -13.70 18.11 10.26
C SER A 409 -13.31 19.56 9.95
N ARG A 410 -12.01 19.86 9.82
CA ARG A 410 -11.53 21.20 9.43
C ARG A 410 -12.02 21.60 8.04
N THR A 411 -12.08 20.65 7.10
CA THR A 411 -12.59 20.90 5.75
C THR A 411 -14.07 21.23 5.79
N THR A 412 -14.88 20.43 6.50
CA THR A 412 -16.32 20.64 6.65
C THR A 412 -16.62 21.98 7.31
N VAL A 413 -15.94 22.32 8.41
CA VAL A 413 -16.12 23.60 9.10
C VAL A 413 -15.73 24.77 8.20
N ARG A 414 -14.60 24.69 7.48
CA ARG A 414 -14.18 25.76 6.55
C ARG A 414 -15.11 25.90 5.35
N TYR A 415 -15.67 24.80 4.87
CA TYR A 415 -16.68 24.81 3.82
C TYR A 415 -17.94 25.56 4.28
N PHE A 416 -18.46 25.24 5.47
CA PHE A 416 -19.59 25.98 6.07
C PHE A 416 -19.27 27.46 6.34
N LEU A 417 -18.02 27.79 6.68
CA LEU A 417 -17.56 29.16 6.92
C LEU A 417 -17.17 29.92 5.62
N GLY A 418 -17.29 29.31 4.44
CA GLY A 418 -16.93 29.94 3.16
C GLY A 418 -15.43 30.20 2.98
N TRP A 419 -14.57 29.56 3.78
CA TRP A 419 -13.12 29.70 3.68
C TRP A 419 -12.52 28.71 2.70
N LYS A 420 -11.37 29.06 2.10
CA LYS A 420 -10.65 28.14 1.21
C LYS A 420 -10.24 26.88 1.99
N PRO A 421 -10.60 25.68 1.50
CA PRO A 421 -10.21 24.44 2.17
C PRO A 421 -8.67 24.32 2.17
N PRO A 422 -8.08 23.69 3.21
CA PRO A 422 -6.65 23.46 3.26
C PRO A 422 -6.21 22.56 2.08
N PRO A 423 -4.98 22.75 1.56
CA PRO A 423 -4.45 21.93 0.47
C PRO A 423 -4.54 20.44 0.84
N THR A 424 -5.02 19.63 -0.10
CA THR A 424 -5.16 18.17 0.05
C THR A 424 -3.79 17.52 -0.03
N ARG A 425 -3.24 17.08 1.11
CA ARG A 425 -2.13 16.12 1.15
C ARG A 425 -2.58 14.69 1.49
N VAL A 426 -3.85 14.52 1.88
CA VAL A 426 -4.37 13.29 2.54
C VAL A 426 -4.87 12.23 1.54
N ALA A 427 -5.08 12.59 0.26
CA ALA A 427 -5.62 11.66 -0.73
C ALA A 427 -4.52 11.20 -1.71
N LYS A 428 -3.55 10.41 -1.24
CA LYS A 428 -2.77 9.52 -2.12
C LYS A 428 -3.34 8.12 -1.94
N ALA A 429 -3.71 7.45 -3.02
CA ALA A 429 -4.18 6.05 -3.03
C ALA A 429 -3.05 5.03 -2.72
N ARG A 430 -2.09 5.43 -1.86
CA ARG A 430 -0.89 4.67 -1.49
C ARG A 430 -1.24 3.45 -0.63
N SER A 431 -2.41 3.42 0.01
CA SER A 431 -2.78 2.38 0.99
C SER A 431 -2.94 0.97 0.39
N ILE A 432 -3.40 0.86 -0.86
CA ILE A 432 -3.54 -0.45 -1.53
C ILE A 432 -2.15 -1.03 -1.83
N ASP A 433 -1.23 -0.19 -2.30
CA ASP A 433 0.17 -0.58 -2.54
C ASP A 433 0.83 -1.05 -1.25
N VAL A 434 0.58 -0.34 -0.14
CA VAL A 434 1.08 -0.71 1.20
C VAL A 434 0.57 -2.09 1.63
N SER A 435 -0.69 -2.44 1.36
CA SER A 435 -1.20 -3.78 1.67
C SER A 435 -0.53 -4.87 0.84
N ILE A 436 -0.33 -4.63 -0.46
CA ILE A 436 0.34 -5.58 -1.35
C ILE A 436 1.78 -5.78 -0.88
N GLN A 437 2.47 -4.69 -0.55
CA GLN A 437 3.83 -4.70 -0.07
C GLN A 437 3.94 -5.41 1.29
N PHE A 438 3.01 -5.19 2.21
CA PHE A 438 2.99 -5.91 3.50
C PHE A 438 2.89 -7.43 3.29
N ASN A 439 2.04 -7.87 2.36
CA ASN A 439 1.86 -9.29 2.06
C ASN A 439 3.08 -9.90 1.33
N LEU A 440 3.65 -9.19 0.36
CA LEU A 440 4.77 -9.70 -0.44
C LEU A 440 6.14 -9.56 0.24
N PHE A 441 6.29 -8.68 1.23
CA PHE A 441 7.56 -8.40 1.91
C PHE A 441 7.55 -8.72 3.41
N TRP A 442 6.64 -8.13 4.20
CA TRP A 442 6.66 -8.28 5.66
C TRP A 442 6.22 -9.66 6.12
N LEU A 443 5.13 -10.19 5.58
CA LEU A 443 4.66 -11.54 5.89
C LEU A 443 5.74 -12.62 5.69
N PRO A 444 6.39 -12.74 4.51
CA PRO A 444 7.44 -13.73 4.34
C PRO A 444 8.65 -13.46 5.23
N LEU A 445 8.94 -12.20 5.53
CA LEU A 445 10.02 -11.84 6.46
C LEU A 445 9.72 -12.30 7.89
N PHE A 446 8.47 -12.25 8.36
CA PHE A 446 8.10 -12.81 9.68
C PHE A 446 8.24 -14.33 9.72
N ILE A 447 7.92 -15.04 8.63
CA ILE A 447 8.11 -16.49 8.52
C ILE A 447 9.59 -16.85 8.57
N LEU A 448 10.43 -16.14 7.80
CA LEU A 448 11.87 -16.36 7.81
C LEU A 448 12.51 -15.97 9.14
N LEU A 449 12.05 -14.90 9.78
CA LEU A 449 12.49 -14.51 11.11
C LEU A 449 12.12 -15.56 12.14
N GLY A 450 10.92 -16.12 12.07
CA GLY A 450 10.48 -17.25 12.90
C GLY A 450 11.41 -18.44 12.74
N TRP A 451 11.76 -18.77 11.49
CA TRP A 451 12.71 -19.84 11.18
C TRP A 451 14.08 -19.60 11.83
N CYS A 452 14.63 -18.38 11.70
CA CYS A 452 15.91 -18.01 12.30
C CYS A 452 15.89 -18.03 13.84
N LEU A 453 14.76 -17.68 14.45
CA LEU A 453 14.57 -17.68 15.90
C LEU A 453 14.14 -19.05 16.46
N GLY A 454 14.00 -20.07 15.62
CA GLY A 454 13.49 -21.39 16.02
C GLY A 454 12.02 -21.37 16.47
N ARG A 455 11.26 -20.35 16.09
CA ARG A 455 9.82 -20.20 16.37
C ARG A 455 9.01 -20.74 15.18
N PRO A 456 8.06 -21.67 15.39
CA PRO A 456 7.34 -22.33 14.30
C PRO A 456 6.19 -21.49 13.73
N PHE A 457 6.48 -20.25 13.32
CA PHE A 457 5.49 -19.41 12.65
C PHE A 457 5.26 -19.92 11.22
N MET A 458 3.99 -20.18 10.90
CA MET A 458 3.59 -20.78 9.63
C MET A 458 2.39 -20.04 9.02
N LEU A 459 2.25 -20.16 7.70
CA LEU A 459 1.21 -19.51 6.89
C LEU A 459 -0.11 -20.32 6.97
N LEU A 460 -0.48 -20.77 8.16
CA LEU A 460 -1.71 -21.52 8.43
C LEU A 460 -2.69 -20.61 9.15
N PHE A 461 -3.59 -20.00 8.40
CA PHE A 461 -4.58 -19.06 8.94
C PHE A 461 -5.90 -19.77 9.20
N ASP A 462 -6.76 -19.11 9.95
CA ASP A 462 -8.11 -19.62 10.16
C ASP A 462 -8.90 -19.62 8.84
N THR A 463 -9.77 -20.61 8.64
CA THR A 463 -10.67 -20.64 7.47
C THR A 463 -11.57 -19.40 7.45
N PHE A 464 -12.01 -18.92 8.62
CA PHE A 464 -12.75 -17.66 8.74
C PHE A 464 -11.93 -16.45 8.25
N GLU A 465 -10.68 -16.33 8.71
CA GLU A 465 -9.74 -15.25 8.34
C GLU A 465 -9.42 -15.25 6.84
N VAL A 466 -9.21 -16.43 6.26
CA VAL A 466 -8.99 -16.58 4.81
C VAL A 466 -10.24 -16.19 4.02
N ALA A 467 -11.44 -16.59 4.47
CA ALA A 467 -12.68 -16.27 3.76
C ALA A 467 -12.95 -14.75 3.71
N ILE A 468 -12.74 -14.04 4.83
CA ILE A 468 -12.91 -12.58 4.86
C ILE A 468 -11.83 -11.86 4.04
N LEU A 469 -10.59 -12.35 4.01
CA LEU A 469 -9.52 -11.80 3.17
C LEU A 469 -9.84 -11.94 1.67
N ILE A 470 -10.35 -13.11 1.26
CA ILE A 470 -10.79 -13.34 -0.12
C ILE A 470 -11.94 -12.38 -0.48
N GLY A 471 -12.95 -12.27 0.38
CA GLY A 471 -14.07 -11.35 0.18
C GLY A 471 -13.62 -9.89 0.07
N ALA A 472 -12.70 -9.46 0.94
CA ALA A 472 -12.12 -8.12 0.92
C ALA A 472 -11.33 -7.86 -0.37
N CYS A 473 -10.49 -8.82 -0.78
CA CYS A 473 -9.70 -8.75 -2.00
C CYS A 473 -10.58 -8.60 -3.25
N PHE A 474 -11.65 -9.39 -3.36
CA PHE A 474 -12.61 -9.26 -4.46
C PHE A 474 -13.32 -7.92 -4.46
N LEU A 475 -13.76 -7.43 -3.29
CA LEU A 475 -14.41 -6.12 -3.19
C LEU A 475 -13.49 -4.99 -3.64
N VAL A 476 -12.24 -4.98 -3.16
CA VAL A 476 -11.24 -3.98 -3.56
C VAL A 476 -10.95 -4.06 -5.04
N ASN A 477 -10.72 -5.28 -5.56
CA ASN A 477 -10.45 -5.47 -6.98
C ASN A 477 -11.61 -5.00 -7.86
N PHE A 478 -12.85 -5.17 -7.41
CA PHE A 478 -14.01 -4.68 -8.13
C PHE A 478 -14.12 -3.15 -8.07
N VAL A 479 -13.92 -2.56 -6.88
CA VAL A 479 -13.99 -1.10 -6.69
C VAL A 479 -12.91 -0.36 -7.49
N THR A 480 -11.71 -0.92 -7.61
CA THR A 480 -10.60 -0.24 -8.30
C THR A 480 -10.42 -0.64 -9.77
N ALA A 481 -11.26 -1.56 -10.29
CA ALA A 481 -11.18 -2.06 -11.67
C ALA A 481 -11.26 -0.95 -12.74
N ASP A 482 -12.13 0.04 -12.54
CA ASP A 482 -12.36 1.11 -13.51
C ASP A 482 -11.35 2.27 -13.37
N ALA A 483 -10.36 2.14 -12.48
CA ALA A 483 -9.38 3.17 -12.16
C ALA A 483 -10.01 4.55 -11.84
N ARG A 484 -11.26 4.55 -11.36
CA ARG A 484 -12.01 5.73 -10.93
C ARG A 484 -12.73 5.37 -9.65
N THR A 485 -12.52 6.15 -8.60
CA THR A 485 -13.18 5.90 -7.32
C THR A 485 -14.11 7.04 -6.90
N ASN A 486 -15.14 6.69 -6.14
CA ASN A 486 -16.10 7.64 -5.59
C ASN A 486 -16.29 7.48 -4.06
N TRP A 487 -16.97 8.43 -3.43
CA TRP A 487 -17.19 8.40 -1.98
C TRP A 487 -18.10 7.24 -1.53
N ALA A 488 -19.02 6.77 -2.38
CA ALA A 488 -19.95 5.69 -2.07
C ALA A 488 -19.26 4.31 -2.11
N GLU A 489 -18.31 4.12 -3.03
CA GLU A 489 -17.41 2.96 -3.03
C GLU A 489 -16.56 2.93 -1.76
N GLY A 490 -16.00 4.08 -1.36
CA GLY A 490 -15.29 4.20 -0.08
C GLY A 490 -16.18 3.84 1.12
N ALA A 491 -17.43 4.34 1.15
CA ALA A 491 -18.41 3.99 2.18
C ALA A 491 -18.75 2.50 2.19
N THR A 492 -18.81 1.85 1.02
CA THR A 492 -19.06 0.40 0.90
C THR A 492 -17.91 -0.40 1.50
N MET A 493 -16.66 0.00 1.24
CA MET A 493 -15.47 -0.65 1.83
C MET A 493 -15.43 -0.53 3.35
N VAL A 494 -15.69 0.67 3.90
CA VAL A 494 -15.77 0.88 5.36
C VAL A 494 -16.92 0.08 5.97
N THR A 495 -18.08 0.03 5.30
CA THR A 495 -19.23 -0.75 5.77
C THR A 495 -18.89 -2.24 5.85
N PHE A 496 -18.20 -2.77 4.83
CA PHE A 496 -17.78 -4.17 4.83
C PHE A 496 -16.77 -4.46 5.95
N TYR A 497 -15.83 -3.56 6.23
CA TYR A 497 -14.94 -3.68 7.39
C TYR A 497 -15.70 -3.72 8.74
N ILE A 498 -16.72 -2.88 8.90
CA ILE A 498 -17.57 -2.89 10.11
C ILE A 498 -18.34 -4.22 10.22
N MET A 499 -18.86 -4.76 9.11
CA MET A 499 -19.52 -6.07 9.11
C MET A 499 -18.57 -7.20 9.54
N ILE A 500 -17.30 -7.16 9.11
CA ILE A 500 -16.25 -8.09 9.54
C ILE A 500 -16.02 -7.95 11.04
N ALA A 501 -15.83 -6.74 11.56
CA ALA A 501 -15.63 -6.48 12.99
C ALA A 501 -16.79 -6.98 13.86
N LEU A 502 -18.03 -6.82 13.41
CA LEU A 502 -19.23 -7.34 14.09
C LEU A 502 -19.29 -8.86 14.08
N THR A 503 -18.92 -9.50 12.97
CA THR A 503 -18.92 -10.96 12.86
C THR A 503 -17.81 -11.59 13.69
N ALA A 504 -16.61 -11.00 13.65
CA ALA A 504 -15.45 -11.44 14.42
C ALA A 504 -15.69 -11.35 15.93
N TRP A 505 -16.56 -10.46 16.40
CA TRP A 505 -16.90 -10.33 17.82
C TRP A 505 -17.47 -11.63 18.41
N PHE A 506 -18.21 -12.40 17.60
CA PHE A 506 -18.83 -13.66 18.01
C PHE A 506 -17.97 -14.89 17.68
N TYR A 507 -16.85 -14.72 16.99
CA TYR A 507 -16.06 -15.82 16.43
C TYR A 507 -15.11 -16.42 17.46
N LYS A 508 -15.18 -17.74 17.70
CA LYS A 508 -14.44 -18.44 18.77
C LYS A 508 -13.04 -18.95 18.43
N GLY A 509 -12.60 -18.79 17.17
CA GLY A 509 -11.38 -19.40 16.68
C GLY A 509 -11.51 -20.89 16.37
N ASP A 510 -10.65 -21.40 15.47
CA ASP A 510 -10.45 -22.84 15.28
C ASP A 510 -9.40 -23.38 16.28
N GLU A 511 -9.84 -24.21 17.23
CA GLU A 511 -8.99 -24.83 18.24
C GLU A 511 -7.91 -25.73 17.63
N SER A 512 -8.16 -26.33 16.46
CA SER A 512 -7.20 -27.24 15.81
C SER A 512 -5.96 -26.53 15.28
N VAL A 513 -6.13 -25.29 14.79
CA VAL A 513 -5.01 -24.43 14.36
C VAL A 513 -4.20 -24.01 15.57
N THR A 514 -4.87 -23.62 16.65
CA THR A 514 -4.23 -23.23 17.92
C THR A 514 -3.42 -24.38 18.52
N ALA A 515 -3.98 -25.60 18.52
CA ALA A 515 -3.29 -26.79 19.00
C ALA A 515 -2.03 -27.11 18.18
N LEU A 516 -2.06 -26.93 16.86
CA LEU A 516 -0.92 -27.21 15.98
C LEU A 516 0.21 -26.18 16.12
N LEU A 517 -0.12 -24.92 16.38
CA LEU A 517 0.85 -23.87 16.69
C LEU A 517 1.50 -24.10 18.05
N ASN A 518 0.71 -24.45 19.07
CA ASN A 518 1.19 -24.68 20.44
C ASN A 518 1.95 -26.00 20.61
N ALA A 519 1.67 -27.02 19.78
CA ALA A 519 2.44 -28.27 19.73
C ALA A 519 3.88 -28.06 19.26
N GLY A 520 4.20 -26.88 18.73
CA GLY A 520 5.56 -26.47 18.49
C GLY A 520 6.22 -25.93 19.73
N GLN A 521 7.24 -26.63 20.22
CA GLN A 521 8.11 -26.14 21.28
C GLN A 521 8.66 -24.76 20.91
N CYS A 522 8.02 -23.71 21.41
CA CYS A 522 8.68 -22.45 21.63
C CYS A 522 9.59 -22.68 22.82
N ILE A 523 10.84 -23.06 22.53
CA ILE A 523 11.87 -23.16 23.55
C ILE A 523 11.91 -21.79 24.25
N GLY A 524 11.43 -21.74 25.48
CA GLY A 524 11.43 -20.52 26.27
C GLY A 524 12.88 -20.04 26.40
N THR A 525 13.09 -18.74 26.26
CA THR A 525 14.33 -18.05 26.65
C THR A 525 14.43 -18.01 28.19
N GLY A 526 14.28 -19.17 28.84
CA GLY A 526 14.43 -19.39 30.27
C GLY A 526 15.58 -20.33 30.63
N GLU A 527 16.29 -20.87 29.63
CA GLU A 527 17.52 -21.64 29.83
C GLU A 527 18.61 -21.13 28.87
N LEU A 528 19.19 -19.98 29.18
CA LEU A 528 20.54 -19.57 28.76
C LEU A 528 21.19 -18.75 29.86
#